data_AF-A0A6G7YF39-F1
#
_entry.id   AF-A0A6G7YF39-F1
#
_cell.length_a   1.000
_cell.length_b   1.000
_cell.length_c   1.000
_cell.angle_alpha   90.00
_cell.angle_beta   90.00
_cell.angle_gamma   90.00
#
_symmetry.space_group_name_H-M   'P 1'
#
loop_
_entity.id
_entity.type
_entity.pdbx_description
1 polymer ?
#
loop_
_entity_poly.entity_id
_entity_poly.type
_entity_poly.pdbx_seq_one_letter_code
_entity_poly.pdbx_strand_id
1 'polypeptide(L)'
;MSTPQHCPSPRELDDLELLTTGALVPLTAFNEPGSVVRIELPPELAAEPEVELVDPEGLPLAVLAPASGVVTGLTHAQFGPFRRLHLTPAQTREQHAGRTLVPVTDALTEADLDGIRRLGPVLLVALTGHGTPELSPVALVRATVAAAELLADAEVVVVPLAAHDDPAADHALGLQVLANYAGSDPVHALASPSEVEEGALRPSRNLYPPPSPPSSTPTSRPPTSRASCCSSPVSRAAASRPWPGR
;
A
#
# COMPACT_ATOMS: atom_id res chain seq x y z
N MET A 1 -16.08 -34.84 20.77
CA MET A 1 -15.19 -35.47 19.76
C MET A 1 -14.01 -34.53 19.57
N SER A 2 -12.99 -34.85 18.78
CA SER A 2 -12.02 -33.82 18.37
C SER A 2 -12.69 -32.90 17.36
N THR A 3 -12.38 -31.61 17.40
CA THR A 3 -12.65 -30.71 16.26
C THR A 3 -11.82 -31.21 15.06
N PRO A 4 -12.35 -31.21 13.84
CA PRO A 4 -11.57 -31.54 12.65
C PRO A 4 -10.54 -30.43 12.36
N GLN A 5 -9.36 -30.83 11.89
CA GLN A 5 -8.25 -29.92 11.60
C GLN A 5 -8.02 -29.74 10.09
N HIS A 6 -7.58 -28.55 9.71
CA HIS A 6 -7.14 -28.21 8.35
C HIS A 6 -5.85 -27.38 8.41
N CYS A 7 -4.82 -27.78 7.66
CA CYS A 7 -3.66 -26.94 7.38
C CYS A 7 -3.91 -26.18 6.08
N PRO A 8 -4.07 -24.84 6.11
CA PRO A 8 -4.20 -24.04 4.90
C PRO A 8 -2.88 -23.99 4.10
N SER A 9 -2.95 -23.48 2.87
CA SER A 9 -1.76 -23.14 2.07
C SER A 9 -1.01 -21.92 2.66
N PRO A 10 0.24 -21.64 2.22
CA PRO A 10 0.99 -20.47 2.70
C PRO A 10 0.27 -19.13 2.50
N ARG A 11 -0.43 -18.94 1.36
CA ARG A 11 -1.24 -17.74 1.08
C ARG A 11 -2.38 -17.58 2.10
N GLU A 12 -3.10 -18.67 2.38
CA GLU A 12 -4.22 -18.69 3.32
C GLU A 12 -3.75 -18.54 4.79
N LEU A 13 -2.52 -18.95 5.12
CA LEU A 13 -1.89 -18.71 6.42
C LEU A 13 -1.44 -17.25 6.61
N ASP A 14 -0.91 -16.61 5.56
CA ASP A 14 -0.60 -15.18 5.55
C ASP A 14 -1.89 -14.34 5.73
N ASP A 15 -2.94 -14.66 4.97
CA ASP A 15 -4.28 -14.05 5.11
C ASP A 15 -4.89 -14.27 6.50
N LEU A 16 -4.71 -15.45 7.10
CA LEU A 16 -5.19 -15.78 8.44
C LEU A 16 -4.56 -14.86 9.51
N GLU A 17 -3.26 -14.60 9.43
CA GLU A 17 -2.56 -13.65 10.30
C GLU A 17 -3.09 -12.23 10.07
N LEU A 18 -3.31 -11.80 8.81
CA LEU A 18 -3.86 -10.47 8.52
C LEU A 18 -5.33 -10.29 8.96
N LEU A 19 -6.15 -11.33 8.89
CA LEU A 19 -7.53 -11.33 9.41
C LEU A 19 -7.52 -11.22 10.94
N THR A 20 -6.81 -12.11 11.61
CA THR A 20 -6.81 -12.23 13.08
C THR A 20 -6.12 -11.06 13.78
N THR A 21 -5.13 -10.41 13.14
CA THR A 21 -4.50 -9.17 13.64
C THR A 21 -5.29 -7.90 13.31
N GLY A 22 -6.35 -7.99 12.51
CA GLY A 22 -7.18 -6.85 12.09
C GLY A 22 -6.53 -5.96 11.02
N ALA A 23 -5.53 -6.47 10.28
CA ALA A 23 -4.94 -5.77 9.15
C ALA A 23 -5.86 -5.70 7.92
N LEU A 24 -6.86 -6.58 7.84
CA LEU A 24 -7.81 -6.65 6.72
C LEU A 24 -9.15 -5.92 6.96
N VAL A 25 -9.36 -5.25 8.10
CA VAL A 25 -10.58 -4.45 8.37
C VAL A 25 -10.90 -3.52 7.18
N PRO A 26 -12.15 -3.45 6.67
CA PRO A 26 -13.39 -3.97 7.24
C PRO A 26 -13.70 -5.45 6.99
N LEU A 27 -12.88 -6.19 6.23
CA LEU A 27 -13.02 -7.63 6.09
C LEU A 27 -12.80 -8.30 7.46
N THR A 28 -13.64 -9.27 7.80
CA THR A 28 -13.60 -10.01 9.08
C THR A 28 -13.76 -11.53 8.93
N ALA A 29 -14.02 -12.00 7.70
CA ALA A 29 -14.17 -13.41 7.35
C ALA A 29 -13.41 -13.74 6.04
N PHE A 30 -13.03 -15.01 5.89
CA PHE A 30 -12.65 -15.55 4.58
C PHE A 30 -13.87 -15.66 3.67
N ASN A 31 -13.66 -15.65 2.35
CA ASN A 31 -14.70 -15.89 1.35
C ASN A 31 -15.89 -14.88 1.37
N GLU A 32 -15.73 -13.68 1.95
CA GLU A 32 -16.75 -12.62 1.84
C GLU A 32 -16.98 -12.25 0.35
N PRO A 33 -18.22 -11.88 -0.05
CA PRO A 33 -18.56 -11.69 -1.46
C PRO A 33 -17.71 -10.63 -2.17
N GLY A 34 -16.88 -11.06 -3.12
CA GLY A 34 -15.97 -10.20 -3.89
C GLY A 34 -14.59 -9.99 -3.26
N SER A 35 -14.29 -10.63 -2.13
CA SER A 35 -12.95 -10.68 -1.56
C SER A 35 -12.05 -11.66 -2.32
N VAL A 36 -10.77 -11.31 -2.47
CA VAL A 36 -9.72 -12.25 -2.89
C VAL A 36 -9.20 -13.11 -1.73
N VAL A 37 -9.33 -12.62 -0.50
CA VAL A 37 -8.99 -13.35 0.72
C VAL A 37 -10.01 -14.46 0.92
N ARG A 38 -9.56 -15.69 0.68
CA ARG A 38 -10.38 -16.89 0.55
C ARG A 38 -9.72 -18.06 1.27
N ILE A 39 -10.52 -19.08 1.60
CA ILE A 39 -9.99 -20.38 2.06
C ILE A 39 -10.72 -21.53 1.37
N GLU A 40 -9.99 -22.52 0.88
CA GLU A 40 -10.52 -23.66 0.11
C GLU A 40 -10.51 -24.97 0.93
N LEU A 41 -11.57 -25.15 1.73
CA LEU A 41 -11.76 -26.36 2.54
C LEU A 41 -12.15 -27.59 1.67
N PRO A 42 -11.65 -28.79 2.01
CA PRO A 42 -12.20 -30.05 1.51
C PRO A 42 -13.73 -30.16 1.74
N PRO A 43 -14.51 -30.79 0.84
CA PRO A 43 -15.98 -30.83 0.93
C PRO A 43 -16.52 -31.40 2.24
N GLU A 44 -15.81 -32.34 2.85
CA GLU A 44 -16.13 -32.92 4.15
C GLU A 44 -15.95 -31.92 5.30
N LEU A 45 -14.98 -31.01 5.22
CA LEU A 45 -14.74 -29.97 6.23
C LEU A 45 -15.63 -28.74 6.01
N ALA A 46 -16.00 -28.44 4.76
CA ALA A 46 -16.94 -27.38 4.43
C ALA A 46 -18.37 -27.64 4.96
N ALA A 47 -18.69 -28.87 5.35
CA ALA A 47 -19.97 -29.27 5.94
C ALA A 47 -19.99 -29.27 7.49
N GLU A 48 -18.82 -29.14 8.14
CA GLU A 48 -18.69 -29.12 9.60
C GLU A 48 -19.02 -27.72 10.16
N PRO A 49 -19.50 -27.61 11.42
CA PRO A 49 -19.86 -26.32 12.01
C PRO A 49 -18.62 -25.48 12.39
N GLU A 50 -17.53 -26.14 12.76
CA GLU A 50 -16.26 -25.57 13.20
C GLU A 50 -15.10 -26.42 12.66
N VAL A 51 -14.04 -25.77 12.17
CA VAL A 51 -12.78 -26.40 11.72
C VAL A 51 -11.62 -25.67 12.41
N GLU A 52 -10.71 -26.43 12.99
CA GLU A 52 -9.49 -25.88 13.59
C GLU A 52 -8.41 -25.69 12.51
N LEU A 53 -8.01 -24.45 12.29
CA LEU A 53 -6.93 -24.10 11.37
C LEU A 53 -5.60 -24.28 12.09
N VAL A 54 -4.74 -25.16 11.56
CA VAL A 54 -3.42 -25.48 12.10
C VAL A 54 -2.30 -24.99 11.18
N ASP A 55 -1.12 -24.76 11.74
CA ASP A 55 0.10 -24.60 10.94
C ASP A 55 0.63 -25.96 10.40
N PRO A 56 1.64 -25.98 9.51
CA PRO A 56 2.20 -27.22 8.95
C PRO A 56 2.85 -28.17 9.96
N GLU A 57 3.15 -27.72 11.19
CA GLU A 57 3.67 -28.54 12.28
C GLU A 57 2.54 -29.05 13.22
N GLY A 58 1.29 -28.64 12.96
CA GLY A 58 0.09 -29.07 13.69
C GLY A 58 -0.28 -28.18 14.88
N LEU A 59 0.25 -26.95 14.98
CA LEU A 59 -0.13 -25.99 16.03
C LEU A 59 -1.49 -25.36 15.68
N PRO A 60 -2.53 -25.45 16.55
CA PRO A 60 -3.78 -24.73 16.35
C PRO A 60 -3.58 -23.21 16.37
N LEU A 61 -3.90 -22.54 15.27
CA LEU A 61 -3.83 -21.09 15.13
C LEU A 61 -5.19 -20.43 15.37
N ALA A 62 -6.27 -21.01 14.83
CA ALA A 62 -7.61 -20.41 14.89
C ALA A 62 -8.73 -21.44 14.75
N VAL A 63 -9.96 -21.05 15.09
CA VAL A 63 -11.19 -21.77 14.73
C VAL A 63 -11.93 -21.00 13.65
N LEU A 64 -12.23 -21.68 12.54
CA LEU A 64 -13.04 -21.20 11.42
C LEU A 64 -14.46 -21.78 11.53
N ALA A 65 -15.48 -20.97 11.24
CA ALA A 65 -16.86 -21.42 11.08
C ALA A 65 -17.22 -21.48 9.57
N PRO A 66 -17.10 -22.65 8.90
CA PRO A 66 -17.07 -22.76 7.43
C PRO A 66 -18.24 -22.11 6.70
N ALA A 67 -19.46 -22.24 7.24
CA ALA A 67 -20.69 -21.67 6.66
C ALA A 67 -20.75 -20.13 6.67
N SER A 68 -19.78 -19.46 7.29
CA SER A 68 -19.73 -18.00 7.44
C SER A 68 -18.38 -17.36 7.08
N GLY A 69 -17.31 -18.16 6.99
CA GLY A 69 -15.94 -17.66 6.82
C GLY A 69 -15.33 -16.99 8.05
N VAL A 70 -16.10 -16.79 9.14
CA VAL A 70 -15.66 -16.09 10.35
C VAL A 70 -14.59 -16.91 11.07
N VAL A 71 -13.54 -16.22 11.52
CA VAL A 71 -12.39 -16.80 12.21
C VAL A 71 -12.26 -16.24 13.62
N THR A 72 -12.00 -17.12 14.59
CA THR A 72 -11.59 -16.76 15.97
C THR A 72 -10.16 -17.23 16.20
N GLY A 73 -9.22 -16.30 16.35
CA GLY A 73 -7.81 -16.62 16.64
C GLY A 73 -7.61 -17.24 18.03
N LEU A 74 -6.78 -18.28 18.10
CA LEU A 74 -6.32 -18.94 19.32
C LEU A 74 -4.89 -18.50 19.66
N THR A 75 -4.02 -18.41 18.65
CA THR A 75 -2.66 -17.85 18.70
C THR A 75 -2.23 -17.39 17.30
N HIS A 76 -1.20 -16.55 17.23
CA HIS A 76 -0.47 -16.26 16.00
C HIS A 76 0.65 -17.29 15.79
N ALA A 77 1.17 -17.38 14.57
CA ALA A 77 2.35 -18.20 14.26
C ALA A 77 3.64 -17.54 14.80
N GLN A 78 4.58 -18.30 15.36
CA GLN A 78 5.76 -17.72 16.00
C GLN A 78 6.92 -17.50 15.02
N PHE A 79 6.95 -16.32 14.39
CA PHE A 79 7.89 -15.92 13.31
C PHE A 79 9.38 -15.73 13.71
N GLY A 80 9.99 -16.79 14.26
CA GLY A 80 11.45 -17.00 14.29
C GLY A 80 12.30 -15.83 14.82
N PRO A 81 13.43 -15.49 14.15
CA PRO A 81 14.35 -14.46 14.64
C PRO A 81 13.84 -13.02 14.46
N PHE A 82 12.83 -12.81 13.62
CA PHE A 82 12.31 -11.48 13.29
C PHE A 82 10.99 -11.14 13.98
N ARG A 83 10.42 -12.03 14.80
CA ARG A 83 9.15 -11.88 15.55
C ARG A 83 8.87 -10.52 16.20
N ARG A 84 9.90 -9.73 16.53
CA ARG A 84 9.77 -8.36 17.09
C ARG A 84 9.33 -7.29 16.07
N LEU A 85 9.44 -7.60 14.78
CA LEU A 85 9.08 -6.73 13.66
C LEU A 85 7.71 -7.08 13.08
N HIS A 86 7.18 -8.27 13.40
CA HIS A 86 5.80 -8.66 13.13
C HIS A 86 4.92 -8.02 14.21
N LEU A 87 4.46 -6.80 13.93
CA LEU A 87 3.55 -6.04 14.79
C LEU A 87 2.16 -6.03 14.16
N THR A 88 1.11 -6.05 14.98
CA THR A 88 -0.25 -5.78 14.47
C THR A 88 -0.40 -4.32 14.02
N PRO A 89 -1.42 -3.97 13.24
CA PRO A 89 -1.72 -2.57 12.92
C PRO A 89 -1.91 -1.69 14.17
N ALA A 90 -2.50 -2.24 15.23
CA ALA A 90 -2.68 -1.52 16.49
C ALA A 90 -1.34 -1.25 17.19
N GLN A 91 -0.49 -2.28 17.30
CA GLN A 91 0.85 -2.17 17.88
C GLN A 91 1.77 -1.25 17.09
N THR A 92 1.66 -1.25 15.75
CA THR A 92 2.42 -0.38 14.86
C THR A 92 2.07 1.09 15.11
N ARG A 93 0.76 1.43 15.10
CA ARG A 93 0.31 2.80 15.40
C ARG A 93 0.62 3.24 16.83
N GLU A 94 0.70 2.33 17.79
CA GLU A 94 1.10 2.66 19.16
C GLU A 94 2.62 2.95 19.28
N GLN A 95 3.47 2.20 18.57
CA GLN A 95 4.93 2.28 18.70
C GLN A 95 5.59 3.24 17.69
N HIS A 96 4.95 3.52 16.56
CA HIS A 96 5.59 4.13 15.39
C HIS A 96 4.79 5.30 14.76
N ALA A 97 3.80 5.85 15.46
CA ALA A 97 3.00 6.99 14.99
C ALA A 97 3.84 8.21 14.58
N GLY A 98 3.37 8.93 13.56
CA GLY A 98 4.01 10.13 13.01
C GLY A 98 5.14 9.85 12.01
N ARG A 99 5.35 8.58 11.63
CA ARG A 99 6.32 8.17 10.59
C ARG A 99 5.64 8.03 9.24
N THR A 100 6.36 8.34 8.15
CA THR A 100 5.86 8.01 6.80
C THR A 100 6.05 6.52 6.52
N LEU A 101 4.97 5.80 6.22
CA LEU A 101 5.04 4.39 5.86
C LEU A 101 5.49 4.22 4.41
N VAL A 102 6.48 3.37 4.18
CA VAL A 102 7.02 3.06 2.84
C VAL A 102 6.95 1.54 2.63
N PRO A 103 6.11 1.03 1.70
CA PRO A 103 6.06 -0.40 1.40
C PRO A 103 7.33 -0.84 0.65
N VAL A 104 7.83 -2.03 0.99
CA VAL A 104 9.08 -2.60 0.45
C VAL A 104 8.83 -4.06 0.07
N THR A 105 8.99 -4.39 -1.22
CA THR A 105 8.81 -5.73 -1.81
C THR A 105 10.11 -6.36 -2.32
N ASP A 106 11.15 -5.55 -2.51
CA ASP A 106 12.49 -5.95 -2.98
C ASP A 106 13.57 -5.10 -2.26
N ALA A 107 14.85 -5.38 -2.49
CA ALA A 107 15.97 -4.64 -1.92
C ALA A 107 16.03 -3.19 -2.45
N LEU A 108 15.90 -2.22 -1.53
CA LEU A 108 15.94 -0.79 -1.84
C LEU A 108 17.27 -0.37 -2.51
N THR A 109 17.17 0.37 -3.61
CA THR A 109 18.32 0.91 -4.34
C THR A 109 18.84 2.21 -3.71
N GLU A 110 20.01 2.68 -4.14
CA GLU A 110 20.53 4.01 -3.74
C GLU A 110 19.56 5.15 -4.10
N ALA A 111 18.84 5.02 -5.22
CA ALA A 111 17.85 6.01 -5.66
C ALA A 111 16.60 6.03 -4.77
N ASP A 112 16.13 4.86 -4.32
CA ASP A 112 15.04 4.74 -3.35
C ASP A 112 15.43 5.35 -2.01
N LEU A 113 16.63 5.02 -1.51
CA LEU A 113 17.16 5.60 -0.28
C LEU A 113 17.27 7.13 -0.34
N ASP A 114 17.73 7.69 -1.47
CA ASP A 114 17.74 9.15 -1.68
C ASP A 114 16.34 9.75 -1.79
N GLY A 115 15.35 8.99 -2.26
CA GLY A 115 13.92 9.30 -2.15
C GLY A 115 13.46 9.40 -0.70
N ILE A 116 13.60 8.31 0.02
CA ILE A 116 13.16 8.10 1.41
C ILE A 116 13.79 9.14 2.36
N ARG A 117 15.08 9.48 2.17
CA ARG A 117 15.80 10.51 2.96
C ARG A 117 15.13 11.88 2.99
N ARG A 118 14.23 12.19 2.04
CA ARG A 118 13.51 13.48 1.96
C ARG A 118 12.17 13.49 2.71
N LEU A 119 11.73 12.35 3.24
CA LEU A 119 10.43 12.19 3.92
C LEU A 119 10.47 12.53 5.42
N GLY A 120 11.66 12.54 6.03
CA GLY A 120 11.82 12.67 7.48
C GLY A 120 11.82 11.31 8.19
N PRO A 121 11.20 11.16 9.37
CA PRO A 121 11.04 9.87 10.03
C PRO A 121 10.19 8.91 9.20
N VAL A 122 10.68 7.70 8.97
CA VAL A 122 10.00 6.67 8.17
C VAL A 122 9.81 5.36 8.90
N LEU A 123 8.85 4.58 8.42
CA LEU A 123 8.61 3.19 8.79
C LEU A 123 8.63 2.36 7.50
N LEU A 124 9.66 1.52 7.34
CA LEU A 124 9.75 0.61 6.20
C LEU A 124 8.88 -0.61 6.47
N VAL A 125 7.95 -0.90 5.56
CA VAL A 125 6.97 -1.98 5.68
C VAL A 125 7.36 -3.10 4.72
N ALA A 126 8.08 -4.10 5.22
CA ALA A 126 8.48 -5.26 4.42
C ALA A 126 7.26 -6.15 4.15
N LEU A 127 6.84 -6.24 2.89
CA LEU A 127 5.69 -7.03 2.44
C LEU A 127 6.18 -8.45 2.09
N THR A 128 6.00 -9.38 3.01
CA THR A 128 6.66 -10.70 2.99
C THR A 128 5.76 -11.89 2.71
N GLY A 129 4.47 -11.67 2.43
CA GLY A 129 3.53 -12.76 2.20
C GLY A 129 3.72 -13.45 0.85
N HIS A 130 3.05 -14.58 0.69
CA HIS A 130 3.27 -15.53 -0.40
C HIS A 130 3.05 -14.88 -1.79
N GLY A 131 4.10 -14.91 -2.62
CA GLY A 131 4.06 -14.41 -4.00
C GLY A 131 4.16 -12.89 -4.17
N THR A 132 4.24 -12.10 -3.09
CA THR A 132 4.38 -10.63 -3.16
C THR A 132 5.82 -10.16 -3.40
N PRO A 133 6.86 -10.72 -2.74
CA PRO A 133 8.25 -10.34 -2.99
C PRO A 133 8.98 -11.30 -3.94
N GLU A 134 9.87 -10.77 -4.78
CA GLU A 134 10.83 -11.54 -5.59
C GLU A 134 11.93 -12.18 -4.71
N LEU A 135 12.24 -11.54 -3.57
CA LEU A 135 13.15 -12.07 -2.56
C LEU A 135 12.42 -13.02 -1.61
N SER A 136 13.13 -14.03 -1.08
CA SER A 136 12.58 -14.81 0.03
C SER A 136 12.30 -13.91 1.25
N PRO A 137 11.27 -14.18 2.07
CA PRO A 137 10.89 -13.35 3.21
C PRO A 137 12.08 -12.98 4.13
N VAL A 138 12.94 -13.96 4.43
CA VAL A 138 14.16 -13.76 5.24
C VAL A 138 15.20 -12.87 4.55
N ALA A 139 15.31 -12.91 3.22
CA ALA A 139 16.18 -12.02 2.47
C ALA A 139 15.63 -10.59 2.45
N LEU A 140 14.33 -10.40 2.18
CA LEU A 140 13.68 -9.09 2.16
C LEU A 140 13.77 -8.37 3.52
N VAL A 141 13.46 -9.06 4.63
CA VAL A 141 13.55 -8.46 5.98
C VAL A 141 14.99 -8.05 6.31
N ARG A 142 15.99 -8.87 5.93
CA ARG A 142 17.41 -8.52 6.14
C ARG A 142 17.87 -7.36 5.26
N ALA A 143 17.40 -7.27 4.02
CA ALA A 143 17.66 -6.13 3.14
C ALA A 143 17.01 -4.84 3.69
N THR A 144 15.76 -4.92 4.15
CA THR A 144 15.00 -3.79 4.69
C THR A 144 15.63 -3.25 5.99
N VAL A 145 16.08 -4.14 6.89
CA VAL A 145 16.82 -3.73 8.10
C VAL A 145 18.16 -3.09 7.76
N ALA A 146 18.94 -3.67 6.83
CA ALA A 146 20.20 -3.07 6.39
C ALA A 146 19.99 -1.71 5.67
N ALA A 147 18.85 -1.53 4.99
CA ALA A 147 18.47 -0.25 4.40
C ALA A 147 18.07 0.80 5.45
N ALA A 148 17.39 0.40 6.53
CA ALA A 148 17.08 1.28 7.66
C ALA A 148 18.35 1.80 8.36
N GLU A 149 19.39 0.96 8.48
CA GLU A 149 20.72 1.36 9.01
C GLU A 149 21.44 2.43 8.13
N LEU A 150 20.96 2.67 6.90
CA LEU A 150 21.47 3.70 5.97
C LEU A 150 20.62 4.99 5.92
N LEU A 151 19.66 5.11 6.84
CA LEU A 151 18.73 6.24 6.99
C LEU A 151 18.89 6.87 8.38
N ALA A 152 18.57 8.15 8.51
CA ALA A 152 18.79 8.90 9.76
C ALA A 152 17.75 8.61 10.86
N ASP A 153 16.55 8.21 10.46
CA ASP A 153 15.43 7.91 11.37
C ASP A 153 14.43 6.95 10.68
N ALA A 154 14.75 5.66 10.66
CA ALA A 154 13.95 4.61 10.04
C ALA A 154 13.75 3.42 10.98
N GLU A 155 12.50 2.99 11.11
CA GLU A 155 12.11 1.73 11.76
C GLU A 155 11.62 0.72 10.73
N VAL A 156 11.46 -0.55 11.12
CA VAL A 156 11.01 -1.63 10.21
C VAL A 156 9.89 -2.46 10.85
N VAL A 157 8.80 -2.67 10.11
CA VAL A 157 7.78 -3.70 10.40
C VAL A 157 7.66 -4.68 9.24
N VAL A 158 7.15 -5.87 9.54
CA VAL A 158 6.97 -6.98 8.60
C VAL A 158 5.50 -7.34 8.53
N VAL A 159 4.96 -7.39 7.32
CA VAL A 159 3.53 -7.65 7.07
C VAL A 159 3.39 -8.81 6.08
N PRO A 160 2.71 -9.91 6.45
CA PRO A 160 2.44 -11.03 5.56
C PRO A 160 1.30 -10.71 4.58
N LEU A 161 1.49 -9.70 3.73
CA LEU A 161 0.61 -9.46 2.59
C LEU A 161 1.04 -10.38 1.44
N ALA A 162 0.14 -11.27 1.04
CA ALA A 162 0.31 -12.18 -0.09
C ALA A 162 -0.32 -11.63 -1.37
N ALA A 163 0.11 -12.14 -2.53
CA ALA A 163 -0.45 -11.84 -3.84
C ALA A 163 -1.46 -12.91 -4.23
N HIS A 164 -2.57 -12.53 -4.88
CA HIS A 164 -3.75 -13.35 -5.18
C HIS A 164 -3.94 -13.65 -6.68
N ASP A 165 -2.92 -13.35 -7.50
CA ASP A 165 -2.92 -13.53 -8.95
C ASP A 165 -3.88 -12.57 -9.72
N ASP A 166 -4.40 -11.53 -9.04
CA ASP A 166 -5.13 -10.40 -9.63
C ASP A 166 -4.45 -9.07 -9.23
N PRO A 167 -3.64 -8.46 -10.12
CA PRO A 167 -2.90 -7.24 -9.81
C PRO A 167 -3.76 -6.02 -9.44
N ALA A 168 -5.05 -5.98 -9.84
CA ALA A 168 -5.94 -4.88 -9.49
C ALA A 168 -6.51 -5.07 -8.07
N ALA A 169 -6.87 -6.31 -7.72
CA ALA A 169 -7.31 -6.66 -6.38
C ALA A 169 -6.15 -6.61 -5.36
N ASP A 170 -4.97 -7.12 -5.72
CA ASP A 170 -3.76 -7.08 -4.88
C ASP A 170 -3.32 -5.63 -4.58
N HIS A 171 -3.41 -4.73 -5.57
CA HIS A 171 -3.16 -3.31 -5.34
C HIS A 171 -4.16 -2.67 -4.37
N ALA A 172 -5.46 -2.98 -4.52
CA ALA A 172 -6.50 -2.50 -3.61
C ALA A 172 -6.34 -3.05 -2.18
N LEU A 173 -6.00 -4.33 -2.06
CA LEU A 173 -5.73 -5.02 -0.79
C LEU A 173 -4.50 -4.42 -0.11
N GLY A 174 -3.43 -4.17 -0.85
CA GLY A 174 -2.22 -3.51 -0.35
C GLY A 174 -2.50 -2.09 0.16
N LEU A 175 -3.30 -1.29 -0.56
CA LEU A 175 -3.74 0.02 -0.08
C LEU A 175 -4.56 -0.07 1.21
N GLN A 176 -5.48 -1.04 1.31
CA GLN A 176 -6.30 -1.28 2.51
C GLN A 176 -5.46 -1.69 3.72
N VAL A 177 -4.55 -2.65 3.55
CA VAL A 177 -3.63 -3.11 4.61
C VAL A 177 -2.70 -1.97 5.05
N LEU A 178 -2.06 -1.26 4.11
CA LEU A 178 -1.17 -0.13 4.44
C LEU A 178 -1.93 1.01 5.13
N ALA A 179 -3.17 1.32 4.73
CA ALA A 179 -4.01 2.29 5.41
C ALA A 179 -4.36 1.86 6.85
N ASN A 180 -4.63 0.57 7.08
CA ASN A 180 -4.85 0.03 8.42
C ASN A 180 -3.57 0.14 9.28
N TYR A 181 -2.38 -0.14 8.74
CA TYR A 181 -1.11 0.04 9.45
C TYR A 181 -0.78 1.53 9.72
N ALA A 182 -1.10 2.45 8.81
CA ALA A 182 -0.82 3.88 8.95
C ALA A 182 -1.82 4.64 9.87
N GLY A 183 -3.11 4.30 9.80
CA GLY A 183 -4.18 5.05 10.48
C GLY A 183 -4.34 6.46 9.93
N SER A 184 -3.65 7.44 10.55
CA SER A 184 -3.63 8.85 10.11
C SER A 184 -2.32 9.27 9.44
N ASP A 185 -1.29 8.42 9.49
CA ASP A 185 0.04 8.75 8.99
C ASP A 185 0.14 8.60 7.46
N PRO A 186 1.06 9.33 6.80
CA PRO A 186 1.18 9.27 5.34
C PRO A 186 1.80 7.95 4.87
N VAL A 187 1.25 7.37 3.80
CA VAL A 187 1.86 6.28 3.04
C VAL A 187 2.52 6.86 1.79
N HIS A 188 3.78 6.49 1.53
CA HIS A 188 4.56 6.91 0.36
C HIS A 188 5.01 5.68 -0.42
N ALA A 189 4.39 5.43 -1.57
CA ALA A 189 4.83 4.40 -2.51
C ALA A 189 6.18 4.79 -3.14
N LEU A 190 7.05 3.79 -3.34
CA LEU A 190 8.26 3.94 -4.13
C LEU A 190 7.91 4.08 -5.62
N ALA A 191 8.76 4.75 -6.39
CA ALA A 191 8.60 4.84 -7.84
C ALA A 191 8.92 3.47 -8.47
N SER A 192 8.08 3.02 -9.39
CA SER A 192 8.35 1.77 -10.13
C SER A 192 9.53 1.99 -11.08
N PRO A 193 10.44 1.01 -11.28
CA PRO A 193 11.60 1.18 -12.15
C PRO A 193 11.24 1.58 -13.59
N SER A 194 10.05 1.18 -14.07
CA SER A 194 9.45 1.58 -15.34
C SER A 194 9.12 3.08 -15.44
N GLU A 195 8.67 3.71 -14.35
CA GLU A 195 8.34 5.15 -14.32
C GLU A 195 9.60 6.02 -14.43
N VAL A 196 10.75 5.50 -13.96
CA VAL A 196 12.04 6.20 -14.03
C VAL A 196 12.60 6.21 -15.47
N GLU A 197 12.42 5.13 -16.23
CA GLU A 197 12.85 5.07 -17.64
C GLU A 197 12.04 6.02 -18.54
N GLU A 198 10.72 6.10 -18.36
CA GLU A 198 9.86 6.98 -19.19
C GLU A 198 10.13 8.47 -18.93
N GLY A 199 10.62 8.82 -17.72
CA GLY A 199 11.19 10.14 -17.41
C GLY A 199 12.56 10.40 -18.04
N ALA A 200 13.41 9.37 -18.16
CA ALA A 200 14.78 9.49 -18.65
C ALA A 200 14.88 9.65 -20.18
N LEU A 201 13.98 9.03 -20.94
CA LEU A 201 14.12 8.91 -22.41
C LEU A 201 13.54 10.08 -23.24
N ARG A 202 13.65 11.32 -22.74
CA ARG A 202 13.40 12.55 -23.52
C ARG A 202 14.70 13.32 -23.82
N PRO A 203 15.49 12.91 -24.84
CA PRO A 203 16.62 13.72 -25.31
C PRO A 203 16.12 15.10 -25.75
N SER A 204 16.69 16.15 -25.15
CA SER A 204 16.30 17.54 -25.40
C SER A 204 16.42 17.90 -26.88
N ARG A 205 15.28 18.09 -27.56
CA ARG A 205 15.21 18.33 -29.01
C ARG A 205 15.53 19.78 -29.37
N ASN A 206 16.71 20.25 -28.95
CA ASN A 206 17.24 21.60 -29.20
C ASN A 206 18.61 21.53 -29.89
N LEU A 207 18.65 20.81 -31.02
CA LEU A 207 19.82 20.62 -31.88
C LEU A 207 19.56 21.15 -33.30
N TYR A 208 19.07 22.40 -33.38
CA TYR A 208 19.23 23.30 -34.52
C TYR A 208 19.04 24.76 -34.05
N PRO A 209 19.93 25.71 -34.40
CA PRO A 209 19.63 27.13 -34.25
C PRO A 209 18.54 27.55 -35.25
N PRO A 210 17.69 28.55 -34.92
CA PRO A 210 16.69 29.05 -35.85
C PRO A 210 17.35 29.69 -37.09
N PRO A 211 16.78 29.54 -38.30
CA PRO A 211 17.28 30.22 -39.48
C PRO A 211 17.12 31.74 -39.36
N SER A 212 18.13 32.49 -39.80
CA SER A 212 18.13 33.95 -39.77
C SER A 212 16.95 34.56 -40.54
N PRO A 213 16.30 35.62 -40.02
CA PRO A 213 15.20 36.27 -40.72
C PRO A 213 15.69 37.01 -41.97
N PRO A 214 14.90 37.06 -43.06
CA PRO A 214 15.21 37.88 -44.23
C PRO A 214 15.12 39.38 -43.88
N SER A 215 16.04 40.17 -44.44
CA SER A 215 16.05 41.62 -44.29
C SER A 215 14.86 42.29 -44.97
N SER A 216 14.31 43.36 -44.38
CA SER A 216 13.13 44.07 -44.88
C SER A 216 13.25 45.59 -44.70
N THR A 217 12.97 46.33 -45.78
CA THR A 217 13.07 47.80 -45.88
C THR A 217 12.27 48.28 -47.12
N PRO A 218 11.69 49.51 -47.16
CA PRO A 218 10.36 49.74 -46.60
C PRO A 218 9.43 50.70 -47.39
N THR A 219 8.10 50.60 -47.23
CA THR A 219 7.19 51.68 -47.70
C THR A 219 5.90 51.89 -46.88
N SER A 220 5.52 53.17 -46.71
CA SER A 220 4.16 53.73 -46.54
C SER A 220 3.21 53.24 -45.41
N ARG A 221 3.20 54.04 -44.32
CA ARG A 221 2.05 54.41 -43.47
C ARG A 221 1.23 55.54 -44.17
N PRO A 222 0.13 56.11 -43.59
CA PRO A 222 -0.93 55.63 -42.66
C PRO A 222 -2.34 56.02 -43.28
N PRO A 223 -3.44 56.43 -42.58
CA PRO A 223 -3.92 56.34 -41.17
C PRO A 223 -5.38 55.73 -41.12
N THR A 224 -6.37 55.93 -40.20
CA THR A 224 -6.55 56.70 -38.93
C THR A 224 -7.69 56.10 -38.05
N SER A 225 -7.46 55.84 -36.75
CA SER A 225 -8.47 55.89 -35.63
C SER A 225 -9.68 54.89 -35.65
N ARG A 226 -10.50 54.67 -34.60
CA ARG A 226 -10.49 55.04 -33.15
C ARG A 226 -11.46 54.14 -32.33
N ALA A 227 -11.10 53.79 -31.08
CA ALA A 227 -12.02 53.49 -29.93
C ALA A 227 -13.05 52.32 -30.05
N SER A 228 -13.77 51.87 -29.00
CA SER A 228 -13.46 51.60 -27.56
C SER A 228 -14.67 50.88 -26.88
N CYS A 229 -14.50 50.35 -25.66
CA CYS A 229 -15.52 49.71 -24.79
C CYS A 229 -16.10 48.36 -25.32
N CYS A 230 -16.72 47.46 -24.53
CA CYS A 230 -17.00 47.38 -23.07
C CYS A 230 -16.32 46.12 -22.47
N SER A 231 -15.96 45.96 -21.19
CA SER A 231 -16.49 46.44 -19.88
C SER A 231 -17.75 45.71 -19.38
N SER A 232 -17.56 44.73 -18.49
CA SER A 232 -18.62 43.85 -17.96
C SER A 232 -19.37 44.43 -16.74
N PRO A 233 -20.70 44.28 -16.70
CA PRO A 233 -21.52 44.22 -15.47
C PRO A 233 -21.98 42.75 -15.22
N VAL A 234 -22.51 42.30 -14.08
CA VAL A 234 -22.85 42.90 -12.77
C VAL A 234 -22.85 41.75 -11.70
N SER A 235 -22.45 41.97 -10.43
CA SER A 235 -23.31 41.99 -9.20
C SER A 235 -24.40 40.89 -9.05
N ARG A 236 -24.79 40.38 -7.87
CA ARG A 236 -24.50 40.73 -6.44
C ARG A 236 -25.07 39.66 -5.47
N ALA A 237 -24.48 39.54 -4.27
CA ALA A 237 -25.13 39.15 -2.99
C ALA A 237 -25.82 37.75 -2.94
N ALA A 238 -26.32 37.23 -1.80
CA ALA A 238 -26.34 37.69 -0.40
C ALA A 238 -26.09 36.47 0.54
N ALA A 239 -25.22 36.55 1.54
CA ALA A 239 -25.52 36.89 2.95
C ALA A 239 -26.42 35.90 3.75
N SER A 240 -25.78 35.16 4.68
CA SER A 240 -26.25 34.86 6.06
C SER A 240 -27.50 33.94 6.26
N ARG A 241 -27.66 33.15 7.34
CA ARG A 241 -27.02 33.04 8.67
C ARG A 241 -26.94 31.56 9.15
N PRO A 242 -26.12 31.22 10.16
CA PRO A 242 -26.17 29.94 10.88
C PRO A 242 -27.07 29.99 12.13
N TRP A 243 -27.70 28.87 12.51
CA TRP A 243 -28.25 28.62 13.86
C TRP A 243 -28.55 27.11 14.11
N PRO A 244 -28.86 26.66 15.35
CA PRO A 244 -27.85 25.98 16.15
C PRO A 244 -28.24 24.55 16.62
N GLY A 245 -27.30 23.84 17.25
CA GLY A 245 -27.53 22.49 17.77
C GLY A 245 -27.97 22.43 19.24
N ARG A 246 -28.28 21.20 19.68
CA ARG A 246 -28.28 20.74 21.08
C ARG A 246 -28.08 19.23 21.13
#